data_AF-A0A1G1XD69-F1
#
_entry.id   AF-A0A1G1XD69-F1
#
_cell.length_a   1.000
_cell.length_b   1.000
_cell.length_c   1.000
_cell.angle_alpha   90.00
_cell.angle_beta   90.00
_cell.angle_gamma   90.00
#
_symmetry.space_group_name_H-M   'P 1'
#
loop_
_entity.id
_entity.type
_entity.pdbx_description
1 polymer ?
#
loop_
_entity_poly.entity_id
_entity_poly.type
_entity_poly.pdbx_seq_one_letter_code
_entity_poly.pdbx_strand_id
1 'polypeptide(L)'
;MKKTMLLLTALLLVPLSSHASISETLEVSSLTGVPVATSTILEAGKNYIIEVSGTFTYAPGGRIADAEYVYSPDDADWFEEIPAPYDDKALLLELLVNNSAQDWLGSADGQNFTPHTYSPNHVYRLEVVGEGSPISFVIYDSSYDWNEGSLTVSIMPAYPKTKQECKKDGWKDYDFKNQGNCVSYVQRNENANNQ
;
A
#
# COMPACT_ATOMS: atom_id res chain seq x y z
N MET A 1 23.55 43.86 -54.05
CA MET A 1 22.38 43.64 -53.16
C MET A 1 22.65 42.41 -52.30
N LYS A 2 22.98 42.57 -51.02
CA LYS A 2 23.26 41.45 -50.09
C LYS A 2 21.94 40.97 -49.48
N LYS A 3 21.57 39.70 -49.71
CA LYS A 3 20.42 39.05 -49.06
C LYS A 3 20.84 38.55 -47.68
N THR A 4 20.32 39.18 -46.65
CA THR A 4 20.45 38.73 -45.26
C THR A 4 19.47 37.58 -45.03
N MET A 5 19.98 36.39 -44.74
CA MET A 5 19.20 35.19 -44.43
C MET A 5 18.98 35.15 -42.91
N LEU A 6 17.74 35.40 -42.47
CA LEU A 6 17.33 35.21 -41.07
C LEU A 6 17.19 33.70 -40.79
N LEU A 7 18.00 33.19 -39.88
CA LEU A 7 17.86 31.84 -39.33
C LEU A 7 16.83 31.91 -38.18
N LEU A 8 15.64 31.37 -38.41
CA LEU A 8 14.57 31.29 -37.40
C LEU A 8 14.80 30.04 -36.56
N THR A 9 15.36 30.18 -35.36
CA THR A 9 15.53 29.08 -34.41
C THR A 9 14.18 28.82 -33.73
N ALA A 10 13.48 27.75 -34.13
CA ALA A 10 12.26 27.32 -33.46
C ALA A 10 12.62 26.72 -32.09
N LEU A 11 12.23 27.41 -31.01
CA LEU A 11 12.35 26.93 -29.65
C LEU A 11 11.25 25.87 -29.42
N LEU A 12 11.61 24.59 -29.46
CA LEU A 12 10.71 23.49 -29.11
C LEU A 12 10.45 23.53 -27.60
N LEU A 13 9.26 24.02 -27.20
CA LEU A 13 8.75 23.80 -25.85
C LEU A 13 8.48 22.29 -25.71
N VAL A 14 9.32 21.60 -24.95
CA VAL A 14 9.03 20.24 -24.48
C VAL A 14 8.13 20.39 -23.26
N PRO A 15 6.89 19.87 -23.26
CA PRO A 15 6.06 19.90 -22.06
C PRO A 15 6.74 19.06 -20.97
N LEU A 16 7.00 19.65 -19.81
CA LEU A 16 7.32 18.89 -18.60
C LEU A 16 6.07 18.10 -18.21
N SER A 17 6.01 16.83 -18.60
CA SER A 17 5.01 15.90 -18.12
C SER A 17 5.40 15.46 -16.72
N SER A 18 4.84 16.14 -15.70
CA SER A 18 4.88 15.65 -14.33
C SER A 18 3.95 14.45 -14.25
N HIS A 19 4.49 13.26 -14.40
CA HIS A 19 3.77 12.04 -14.05
C HIS A 19 3.76 11.98 -12.53
N ALA A 20 2.67 12.45 -11.92
CA ALA A 20 2.45 12.22 -10.51
C ALA A 20 2.37 10.70 -10.32
N SER A 21 3.30 10.13 -9.55
CA SER A 21 3.14 8.78 -9.02
C SER A 21 1.77 8.71 -8.33
N ILE A 22 0.94 7.75 -8.74
CA ILE A 22 -0.36 7.53 -8.12
C ILE A 22 -0.11 7.26 -6.64
N SER A 23 -0.43 8.24 -5.80
CA SER A 23 -0.50 8.05 -4.36
C SER A 23 -1.94 8.39 -4.00
N GLU A 24 -2.70 7.36 -3.64
CA GLU A 24 -4.08 7.52 -3.19
C GLU A 24 -4.14 7.12 -1.72
N THR A 25 -4.74 7.98 -0.90
CA THR A 25 -4.99 7.71 0.51
C THR A 25 -6.51 7.59 0.73
N LEU A 26 -6.92 6.51 1.39
CA LEU A 26 -8.30 6.21 1.74
C LEU A 26 -8.42 6.08 3.26
N GLU A 27 -9.57 6.47 3.80
CA GLU A 27 -9.96 6.17 5.17
C GLU A 27 -11.00 5.05 5.14
N VAL A 28 -10.71 3.94 5.82
CA VAL A 28 -11.60 2.78 5.95
C VAL A 28 -12.23 2.85 7.33
N SER A 29 -13.50 3.28 7.38
CA SER A 29 -14.21 3.45 8.65
C SER A 29 -14.53 2.12 9.29
N SER A 30 -14.24 1.99 10.59
CA SER A 30 -14.66 0.82 11.38
C SER A 30 -16.13 0.87 11.76
N LEU A 31 -16.86 1.95 11.48
CA LEU A 31 -18.26 2.14 11.89
C LEU A 31 -19.27 1.41 10.98
N THR A 32 -18.82 0.91 9.84
CA THR A 32 -19.70 0.30 8.83
C THR A 32 -18.98 -0.81 8.07
N GLY A 33 -19.70 -1.83 7.65
CA GLY A 33 -19.21 -2.84 6.69
C GLY A 33 -19.33 -2.41 5.22
N VAL A 34 -19.28 -1.11 4.93
CA VAL A 34 -19.37 -0.58 3.56
C VAL A 34 -17.98 -0.47 2.97
N PRO A 35 -17.66 -1.19 1.87
CA PRO A 35 -16.35 -1.10 1.26
C PRO A 35 -16.04 0.28 0.67
N VAL A 36 -14.81 0.73 0.85
CA VAL A 36 -14.25 1.94 0.23
C VAL A 36 -13.34 1.51 -0.91
N ALA A 37 -13.67 1.95 -2.13
CA ALA A 37 -12.88 1.63 -3.33
C ALA A 37 -11.94 2.79 -3.68
N THR A 38 -10.80 2.45 -4.29
CA THR A 38 -9.94 3.45 -4.93
C THR A 38 -10.71 4.19 -6.03
N SER A 39 -10.47 5.48 -6.14
CA SER A 39 -10.88 6.29 -7.28
C SER A 39 -9.97 6.04 -8.50
N THR A 40 -8.73 5.61 -8.25
CA THR A 40 -7.77 5.26 -9.29
C THR A 40 -7.89 3.79 -9.69
N ILE A 41 -7.80 3.53 -10.99
CA ILE A 41 -7.66 2.17 -11.53
C ILE A 41 -6.19 1.75 -11.40
N LEU A 42 -5.93 0.63 -10.74
CA LEU A 42 -4.60 0.05 -10.70
C LEU A 42 -4.33 -0.63 -12.05
N GLU A 43 -3.35 -0.14 -12.79
CA GLU A 43 -3.07 -0.59 -14.15
C GLU A 43 -2.71 -2.08 -14.18
N ALA A 44 -3.31 -2.79 -15.14
CA ALA A 44 -3.10 -4.23 -15.29
C ALA A 44 -1.60 -4.57 -15.44
N GLY A 45 -1.09 -5.44 -14.55
CA GLY A 45 0.29 -5.92 -14.58
C GLY A 45 1.33 -4.98 -13.93
N LYS A 46 0.93 -3.83 -13.37
CA LYS A 46 1.83 -2.98 -12.57
C LYS A 46 1.83 -3.41 -11.11
N ASN A 47 2.99 -3.37 -10.46
CA ASN A 47 3.13 -3.67 -9.04
C ASN A 47 2.83 -2.43 -8.20
N TYR A 48 2.08 -2.61 -7.12
CA TYR A 48 1.75 -1.59 -6.14
C TYR A 48 2.07 -2.10 -4.73
N ILE A 49 2.39 -1.17 -3.83
CA ILE A 49 2.42 -1.37 -2.39
C ILE A 49 1.17 -0.70 -1.83
N ILE A 50 0.41 -1.46 -1.06
CA ILE A 50 -0.64 -0.96 -0.18
C ILE A 50 -0.04 -0.92 1.21
N GLU A 51 0.02 0.26 1.81
CA GLU A 51 0.40 0.46 3.20
C GLU A 51 -0.84 0.84 4.00
N VAL A 52 -1.10 0.14 5.08
CA VAL A 52 -2.20 0.44 6.00
C VAL A 52 -1.63 0.84 7.34
N SER A 53 -2.25 1.83 7.98
CA SER A 53 -1.87 2.27 9.30
C SER A 53 -3.06 2.62 10.19
N GLY A 54 -2.83 2.57 11.50
CA GLY A 54 -3.79 2.99 12.51
C GLY A 54 -4.40 1.83 13.30
N THR A 55 -5.33 2.18 14.18
CA THR A 55 -6.08 1.24 15.00
C THR A 55 -7.53 1.70 15.07
N PHE A 56 -8.44 0.77 15.35
CA PHE A 56 -9.83 1.07 15.66
C PHE A 56 -10.27 0.32 16.92
N THR A 57 -11.26 0.85 17.62
CA THR A 57 -11.92 0.14 18.72
C THR A 57 -12.99 -0.76 18.14
N TYR A 58 -13.09 -2.02 18.60
CA TYR A 58 -14.14 -2.97 18.19
C TYR A 58 -15.09 -3.36 19.32
N ALA A 59 -14.72 -3.03 20.56
CA ALA A 59 -15.55 -3.23 21.73
C ALA A 59 -15.13 -2.31 22.88
N PRO A 60 -16.01 -2.06 23.87
CA PRO A 60 -15.64 -1.28 25.04
C PRO A 60 -14.50 -1.92 25.85
N GLY A 61 -13.90 -1.12 26.73
CA GLY A 61 -12.91 -1.61 27.70
C GLY A 61 -11.46 -1.64 27.20
N GLY A 62 -11.13 -0.95 26.11
CA GLY A 62 -9.77 -0.89 25.57
C GLY A 62 -9.43 -2.00 24.59
N ARG A 63 -10.46 -2.62 23.98
CA ARG A 63 -10.35 -3.61 22.92
C ARG A 63 -10.17 -2.90 21.58
N ILE A 64 -9.00 -3.03 20.99
CA ILE A 64 -8.62 -2.38 19.73
C ILE A 64 -8.08 -3.40 18.74
N ALA A 65 -8.21 -3.12 17.46
CA ALA A 65 -7.64 -3.91 16.38
C ALA A 65 -6.93 -2.99 15.39
N ASP A 66 -6.02 -3.56 14.61
CA ASP A 66 -5.42 -2.91 13.44
C ASP A 66 -5.79 -3.69 12.17
N ALA A 67 -4.96 -3.63 11.13
CA ALA A 67 -5.28 -4.30 9.87
C ALA A 67 -5.23 -5.83 9.96
N GLU A 68 -4.47 -6.37 10.92
CA GLU A 68 -4.10 -7.79 11.00
C GLU A 68 -4.22 -8.35 12.43
N TYR A 69 -3.94 -7.54 13.46
CA TYR A 69 -3.91 -8.00 14.84
C TYR A 69 -5.02 -7.37 15.68
N VAL A 70 -5.45 -8.15 16.67
CA VAL A 70 -6.47 -7.78 17.66
C VAL A 70 -5.85 -7.76 19.04
N TYR A 71 -6.09 -6.69 19.80
CA TYR A 71 -5.71 -6.58 21.21
C TYR A 71 -6.89 -6.87 22.12
N SER A 72 -6.65 -7.71 23.13
CA SER A 72 -7.57 -7.95 24.24
C SER A 72 -6.91 -7.54 25.55
N PRO A 73 -7.50 -6.62 26.34
CA PRO A 73 -6.99 -6.26 27.66
C PRO A 73 -7.13 -7.39 28.69
N ASP A 74 -7.99 -8.38 28.42
CA ASP A 74 -8.17 -9.53 29.32
C ASP A 74 -6.94 -10.44 29.30
N ASP A 75 -6.29 -10.53 28.14
CA ASP A 75 -5.09 -11.34 27.91
C ASP A 75 -3.80 -10.49 27.91
N ALA A 76 -3.96 -9.17 27.77
CA ALA A 76 -2.89 -8.17 27.67
C ALA A 76 -1.89 -8.46 26.53
N ASP A 77 -2.39 -8.98 25.40
CA ASP A 77 -1.58 -9.36 24.25
C ASP A 77 -2.30 -9.08 22.92
N TRP A 78 -1.52 -9.09 21.83
CA TRP A 78 -1.99 -8.98 20.45
C TRP A 78 -2.04 -10.35 19.80
N PHE A 79 -3.14 -10.63 19.11
CA PHE A 79 -3.40 -11.91 18.45
C PHE A 79 -3.69 -11.66 16.97
N GLU A 80 -3.09 -12.47 16.10
CA GLU A 80 -3.39 -12.47 14.67
C GLU A 80 -4.79 -13.05 14.43
N GLU A 81 -5.15 -14.13 15.12
CA GLU A 81 -6.49 -14.71 15.09
C GLU A 81 -7.18 -14.56 16.45
N ILE A 82 -8.48 -14.24 16.44
CA ILE A 82 -9.25 -14.14 17.69
C ILE A 82 -9.34 -15.55 18.32
N PRO A 83 -8.91 -15.71 19.59
CA PRO A 83 -8.92 -17.02 20.23
C PRO A 83 -10.34 -17.58 20.39
N ALA A 84 -10.44 -18.91 20.41
CA ALA A 84 -11.67 -19.65 20.68
C ALA A 84 -12.41 -19.13 21.93
N PRO A 85 -13.76 -19.09 21.93
CA PRO A 85 -14.67 -19.83 21.03
C PRO A 85 -15.06 -19.10 19.73
N TYR A 86 -14.42 -17.98 19.40
CA TYR A 86 -14.76 -17.16 18.23
C TYR A 86 -13.99 -17.54 16.94
N ASP A 87 -13.23 -18.63 16.98
CA ASP A 87 -12.36 -19.22 15.93
C ASP A 87 -13.08 -19.50 14.60
N ASP A 88 -14.41 -19.69 14.61
CA ASP A 88 -15.18 -19.90 13.37
C ASP A 88 -15.25 -18.66 12.44
N LYS A 89 -14.62 -17.55 12.85
CA LYS A 89 -14.55 -16.29 12.11
C LYS A 89 -13.10 -15.85 11.91
N ALA A 90 -12.31 -16.66 11.19
CA ALA A 90 -10.95 -16.36 10.73
C ALA A 90 -10.82 -15.14 9.78
N LEU A 91 -11.74 -14.18 9.86
CA LEU A 91 -11.75 -12.90 9.16
C LEU A 91 -12.16 -11.75 10.10
N LEU A 92 -12.57 -12.04 11.34
CA LEU A 92 -13.19 -11.07 12.23
C LEU A 92 -12.17 -10.04 12.68
N LEU A 93 -12.51 -8.76 12.50
CA LEU A 93 -11.72 -7.57 12.78
C LEU A 93 -10.54 -7.33 11.81
N GLU A 94 -10.48 -8.05 10.70
CA GLU A 94 -9.43 -7.85 9.69
C GLU A 94 -9.79 -6.78 8.65
N LEU A 95 -8.77 -6.18 8.06
CA LEU A 95 -8.91 -5.37 6.85
C LEU A 95 -8.92 -6.28 5.61
N LEU A 96 -10.09 -6.42 5.00
CA LEU A 96 -10.26 -7.17 3.77
C LEU A 96 -9.90 -6.33 2.54
N VAL A 97 -9.29 -6.97 1.56
CA VAL A 97 -9.03 -6.42 0.23
C VAL A 97 -9.88 -7.17 -0.78
N ASN A 98 -10.74 -6.46 -1.52
CA ASN A 98 -11.73 -7.05 -2.42
C ASN A 98 -12.54 -8.18 -1.76
N ASN A 99 -12.94 -7.95 -0.50
CA ASN A 99 -13.71 -8.90 0.32
C ASN A 99 -12.98 -10.23 0.59
N SER A 100 -11.64 -10.22 0.58
CA SER A 100 -10.79 -11.36 0.92
C SER A 100 -9.75 -10.94 1.96
N ALA A 101 -9.52 -11.78 2.97
CA ALA A 101 -8.41 -11.58 3.92
C ALA A 101 -7.07 -11.64 3.20
N GLN A 102 -6.10 -10.92 3.77
CA GLN A 102 -4.76 -10.82 3.25
C GLN A 102 -3.79 -11.16 4.38
N ASP A 103 -2.70 -11.82 4.04
CA ASP A 103 -1.56 -12.02 4.96
C ASP A 103 -0.73 -10.74 4.94
N TRP A 104 -1.07 -9.80 5.82
CA TRP A 104 -0.44 -8.49 5.86
C TRP A 104 0.99 -8.60 6.38
N LEU A 105 1.96 -8.04 5.65
CA LEU A 105 3.34 -7.99 6.10
C LEU A 105 3.45 -6.93 7.18
N GLY A 106 3.85 -7.28 8.39
CA GLY A 106 4.14 -6.33 9.46
C GLY A 106 5.64 -6.20 9.74
N SER A 107 6.01 -5.22 10.56
CA SER A 107 7.41 -4.90 10.84
C SER A 107 7.66 -4.61 12.32
N ALA A 108 8.46 -5.46 12.97
CA ALA A 108 8.87 -5.25 14.36
C ALA A 108 9.86 -4.08 14.54
N ASP A 109 10.60 -3.72 13.48
CA ASP A 109 11.65 -2.69 13.50
C ASP A 109 11.33 -1.47 12.61
N GLY A 110 10.18 -1.47 11.95
CA GLY A 110 9.74 -0.44 11.01
C GLY A 110 10.47 -0.44 9.66
N GLN A 111 11.31 -1.44 9.38
CA GLN A 111 12.12 -1.52 8.16
C GLN A 111 11.89 -2.83 7.40
N ASN A 112 11.92 -3.95 8.10
CA ASN A 112 11.77 -5.27 7.53
C ASN A 112 10.32 -5.73 7.68
N PHE A 113 9.65 -5.94 6.55
CA PHE A 113 8.24 -6.35 6.50
C PHE A 113 8.16 -7.84 6.17
N THR A 114 7.56 -8.64 7.06
CA THR A 114 7.44 -10.09 6.94
C THR A 114 6.06 -10.58 7.34
N PRO A 115 5.59 -11.73 6.81
CA PRO A 115 4.33 -12.36 7.26
C PRO A 115 4.35 -12.67 8.75
N HIS A 116 3.16 -12.82 9.36
CA HIS A 116 3.01 -13.24 10.77
C HIS A 116 3.86 -12.43 11.75
N THR A 117 3.98 -11.12 11.50
CA THR A 117 4.81 -10.22 12.29
C THR A 117 3.98 -9.05 12.79
N TYR A 118 3.74 -9.00 14.10
CA TYR A 118 3.11 -7.83 14.71
C TYR A 118 3.95 -6.56 14.49
N SER A 119 3.29 -5.47 14.10
CA SER A 119 3.92 -4.16 13.96
C SER A 119 3.57 -3.26 15.15
N PRO A 120 4.51 -2.91 16.05
CA PRO A 120 4.25 -2.01 17.17
C PRO A 120 3.78 -0.59 16.78
N ASN A 121 4.06 -0.16 15.55
CA ASN A 121 3.59 1.11 15.01
C ASN A 121 2.24 1.00 14.28
N HIS A 122 1.63 -0.19 14.26
CA HIS A 122 0.41 -0.52 13.52
C HIS A 122 0.51 -0.11 12.05
N VAL A 123 1.61 -0.47 11.38
CA VAL A 123 1.83 -0.24 9.96
C VAL A 123 2.10 -1.59 9.29
N TYR A 124 1.30 -1.89 8.27
CA TYR A 124 1.40 -3.13 7.52
C TYR A 124 1.45 -2.86 6.04
N ARG A 125 1.99 -3.82 5.28
CA ARG A 125 2.15 -3.70 3.83
C ARG A 125 1.65 -4.95 3.12
N LEU A 126 1.09 -4.71 1.94
CA LEU A 126 0.73 -5.74 0.98
C LEU A 126 1.26 -5.34 -0.39
N GLU A 127 1.87 -6.28 -1.10
CA GLU A 127 2.22 -6.09 -2.50
C GLU A 127 1.13 -6.67 -3.39
N VAL A 128 0.63 -5.87 -4.34
CA VAL A 128 -0.41 -6.30 -5.28
C VAL A 128 -0.01 -6.02 -6.72
N VAL A 129 -0.52 -6.83 -7.64
CA VAL A 129 -0.46 -6.56 -9.07
C VAL A 129 -1.79 -5.97 -9.48
N GLY A 130 -1.77 -4.79 -10.12
CA GLY A 130 -2.99 -4.19 -10.64
C GLY A 130 -3.69 -5.10 -11.65
N GLU A 131 -5.02 -5.10 -11.64
CA GLU A 131 -5.86 -5.92 -12.51
C GLU A 131 -6.56 -5.09 -13.61
N GLY A 132 -6.31 -3.78 -13.68
CA GLY A 132 -7.05 -2.87 -14.55
C GLY A 132 -8.42 -2.48 -13.98
N SER A 133 -8.61 -2.65 -12.67
CA SER A 133 -9.81 -2.27 -11.90
C SER A 133 -9.45 -1.49 -10.64
N PRO A 134 -10.41 -0.77 -10.04
CA PRO A 134 -10.28 -0.28 -8.67
C PRO A 134 -10.17 -1.44 -7.67
N ILE A 135 -9.47 -1.21 -6.56
CA ILE A 135 -9.40 -2.12 -5.41
C ILE A 135 -10.26 -1.57 -4.27
N SER A 136 -10.86 -2.44 -3.47
CA SER A 136 -11.75 -2.07 -2.36
C SER A 136 -11.27 -2.60 -1.02
N PHE A 137 -11.56 -1.83 0.03
CA PHE A 137 -11.15 -2.10 1.40
C PHE A 137 -12.35 -2.05 2.34
N VAL A 138 -12.43 -2.99 3.27
CA VAL A 138 -13.47 -3.00 4.31
C VAL A 138 -12.94 -3.66 5.57
N ILE A 139 -13.24 -3.09 6.74
CA ILE A 139 -13.01 -3.76 8.02
C ILE A 139 -14.17 -4.73 8.23
N TYR A 140 -13.86 -6.02 8.36
CA TYR A 140 -14.89 -7.03 8.58
C TYR A 140 -15.20 -7.17 10.07
N ASP A 141 -16.45 -6.91 10.43
CA ASP A 141 -16.96 -7.15 11.77
C ASP A 141 -18.33 -7.85 11.69
N SER A 142 -18.62 -8.69 12.68
CA SER A 142 -19.94 -9.27 12.86
C SER A 142 -20.93 -8.29 13.51
N SER A 143 -20.45 -7.23 14.14
CA SER A 143 -21.26 -6.14 14.70
C SER A 143 -20.47 -4.84 14.73
N TYR A 144 -21.04 -3.75 14.20
CA TYR A 144 -20.37 -2.46 14.10
C TYR A 144 -20.78 -1.47 15.22
N ASP A 145 -21.70 -1.85 16.11
CA ASP A 145 -22.35 -0.95 17.08
C ASP A 145 -21.41 -0.32 18.11
N TRP A 146 -20.26 -0.95 18.39
CA TRP A 146 -19.27 -0.47 19.36
C TRP A 146 -17.97 0.00 18.72
N ASN A 147 -17.96 0.06 17.39
CA ASN A 147 -16.73 0.38 16.70
C ASN A 147 -16.49 1.89 16.76
N GLU A 148 -15.23 2.29 16.86
CA GLU A 148 -14.80 3.69 16.80
C GLU A 148 -13.46 3.81 16.07
N GLY A 149 -13.34 4.82 15.21
CA GLY A 149 -12.10 5.09 14.45
C GLY A 149 -12.09 4.49 13.05
N SER A 150 -10.90 4.45 12.46
CA SER A 150 -10.66 4.05 11.07
C SER A 150 -9.22 3.57 10.88
N LEU A 151 -8.99 2.91 9.75
CA LEU A 151 -7.65 2.66 9.24
C LEU A 151 -7.37 3.60 8.06
N THR A 152 -6.14 4.09 7.97
CA THR A 152 -5.67 4.86 6.81
C THR A 152 -4.93 3.92 5.86
N VAL A 153 -5.40 3.83 4.62
CA VAL A 153 -4.79 3.03 3.55
C VAL A 153 -4.13 3.95 2.54
N SER A 154 -2.89 3.67 2.16
CA SER A 154 -2.14 4.38 1.12
C SER A 154 -1.68 3.41 0.05
N ILE A 155 -2.01 3.72 -1.21
CA ILE A 155 -1.64 2.93 -2.38
C ILE A 155 -0.58 3.69 -3.16
N MET A 156 0.56 3.05 -3.42
CA MET A 156 1.67 3.63 -4.17
C MET A 156 2.27 2.61 -5.15
N PRO A 157 2.84 3.03 -6.31
CA PRO A 157 3.64 2.15 -7.15
C PRO A 157 4.74 1.48 -6.33
N ALA A 158 4.90 0.17 -6.50
CA ALA A 158 6.04 -0.53 -5.93
C ALA A 158 7.32 -0.07 -6.63
N TYR A 159 8.45 -0.04 -5.92
CA TYR A 159 9.74 0.23 -6.55
C TYR A 159 10.17 -0.94 -7.46
N PRO A 160 11.02 -0.68 -8.48
CA PRO A 160 11.52 -1.73 -9.34
C PRO A 160 12.38 -2.69 -8.53
N LYS A 161 12.17 -3.98 -8.73
CA LYS A 161 12.91 -5.08 -8.08
C LYS A 161 14.01 -5.64 -8.98
N THR A 162 13.89 -5.47 -10.29
CA THR A 162 14.85 -6.00 -11.26
C THR A 162 15.40 -4.92 -12.19
N LYS A 163 16.65 -5.09 -12.62
CA LYS A 163 17.26 -4.19 -13.62
C LYS A 163 16.50 -4.24 -14.94
N GLN A 164 15.73 -5.28 -15.19
CA GLN A 164 14.95 -5.43 -16.41
C GLN A 164 13.72 -4.52 -16.42
N GLU A 165 13.07 -4.32 -15.28
CA GLU A 165 11.96 -3.36 -15.11
C GLU A 165 12.42 -1.92 -15.37
N CYS A 166 13.69 -1.60 -15.11
CA CYS A 166 14.24 -0.29 -15.42
C CYS A 166 14.50 -0.03 -16.91
N LYS A 167 14.58 -1.07 -17.76
CA LYS A 167 14.96 -0.92 -19.18
C LYS A 167 13.77 -0.55 -20.05
N LYS A 168 14.04 -0.15 -21.30
CA LYS A 168 13.02 0.16 -22.32
C LYS A 168 11.96 1.14 -21.79
N ASP A 169 12.44 2.22 -21.17
CA ASP A 169 11.62 3.26 -20.55
C ASP A 169 10.84 2.88 -19.30
N GLY A 170 10.91 1.64 -18.79
CA GLY A 170 10.23 1.26 -17.55
C GLY A 170 10.69 2.04 -16.31
N TRP A 171 11.89 2.65 -16.35
CA TRP A 171 12.33 3.59 -15.30
C TRP A 171 11.40 4.81 -15.13
N LYS A 172 10.63 5.19 -16.16
CA LYS A 172 9.67 6.30 -16.11
C LYS A 172 8.45 5.95 -15.24
N ASP A 173 8.11 4.68 -15.13
CA ASP A 173 6.95 4.20 -14.35
C ASP A 173 7.18 4.34 -12.84
N TYR A 174 8.44 4.51 -12.42
CA TYR A 174 8.85 4.60 -11.02
C TYR A 174 9.45 5.97 -10.67
N ASP A 175 9.21 6.98 -11.52
CA ASP A 175 9.68 8.36 -11.35
C ASP A 175 11.21 8.50 -11.16
N PHE A 176 12.01 7.61 -11.76
CA PHE A 176 13.45 7.83 -11.83
C PHE A 176 13.77 8.88 -12.89
N LYS A 177 14.87 9.62 -12.71
CA LYS A 177 15.31 10.63 -13.70
C LYS A 177 15.78 10.04 -15.04
N ASN A 178 16.28 8.80 -15.01
CA ASN A 178 16.79 8.07 -16.16
C ASN A 178 16.98 6.57 -15.80
N GLN A 179 17.18 5.74 -16.83
CA GLN A 179 17.44 4.29 -16.68
C GLN A 179 18.60 3.98 -15.73
N GLY A 180 19.69 4.75 -15.79
CA GLY A 180 20.87 4.54 -14.95
C GLY A 180 20.57 4.70 -13.46
N ASN A 181 19.75 5.69 -13.09
CA ASN A 181 19.32 5.90 -11.71
C ASN A 181 18.47 4.73 -11.20
N CYS A 182 17.53 4.25 -12.00
CA CYS A 182 16.68 3.10 -11.67
C CYS A 182 17.52 1.83 -11.49
N VAL A 183 18.39 1.50 -12.45
CA VAL A 183 19.27 0.33 -12.37
C VAL A 183 20.18 0.40 -11.15
N SER A 184 20.71 1.58 -10.82
CA SER A 184 21.53 1.79 -9.64
C SER A 184 20.75 1.61 -8.34
N TYR A 185 19.48 2.02 -8.30
CA TYR A 185 18.59 1.73 -7.17
C TYR A 185 18.41 0.23 -6.98
N VAL A 186 18.04 -0.49 -8.05
CA VAL A 186 17.87 -1.95 -7.98
C VAL A 186 19.15 -2.63 -7.49
N GLN A 187 20.30 -2.29 -8.06
CA GLN A 187 21.57 -2.90 -7.68
C GLN A 187 21.93 -2.68 -6.21
N ARG A 188 21.60 -1.53 -5.62
CA ARG A 188 21.86 -1.28 -4.19
C ARG A 188 20.95 -2.13 -3.30
N ASN A 189 19.69 -2.29 -3.67
CA ASN A 189 18.72 -3.07 -2.89
C ASN A 189 18.88 -4.60 -3.09
N GLU A 190 19.32 -5.06 -4.27
CA GLU A 190 19.74 -6.45 -4.49
C GLU A 190 20.84 -6.86 -3.50
N ASN A 191 21.79 -5.97 -3.21
CA ASN A 191 22.89 -6.28 -2.31
C ASN A 191 22.51 -6.20 -0.82
N ALA A 192 21.48 -5.43 -0.47
CA ALA A 192 20.98 -5.32 0.91
C ALA A 192 20.23 -6.58 1.35
N ASN A 193 19.50 -7.23 0.44
CA ASN A 193 18.72 -8.44 0.73
C ASN A 193 19.56 -9.74 0.76
N ASN A 194 20.87 -9.66 0.50
CA ASN A 194 21.79 -10.80 0.44
C ASN A 194 22.81 -10.81 1.60
N GLN A 195 22.61 -9.97 2.63
CA GLN A 195 23.43 -9.90 3.84
C GLN A 195 22.63 -10.38 5.05
#